data_AF-A0AAN8V0Q3-F1
#
_entry.id   AF-A0AAN8V0Q3-F1
#
_cell.length_a   1.000
_cell.length_b   1.000
_cell.length_c   1.000
_cell.angle_alpha   90.00
_cell.angle_beta   90.00
_cell.angle_gamma   90.00
#
_symmetry.space_group_name_H-M   'P 1'
#
loop_
_entity.id
_entity.type
_entity.pdbx_description
1 polymer ?
#
loop_
_entity_poly.entity_id
_entity_poly.type
_entity_poly.pdbx_seq_one_letter_code
_entity_poly.pdbx_strand_id
1 'polypeptide(L)'
;MEKGFGFRFHPTDEELVTHYLSQKALDGDFSAQAIGEVDLNRVEPWDLLGKATFGKNEWDTKYPTGLRTIRATDACCWKATGKDKEIYREKILVGVELQNSM
;
A
#
# COMPACT_ATOMS: atom_id res chain seq x y z
N MET A 1 23.47 17.74 0.30
CA MET A 1 23.46 16.57 1.21
C MET A 1 23.53 15.33 0.34
N GLU A 2 24.68 14.67 0.33
CA GLU A 2 24.92 13.43 -0.41
C GLU A 2 24.02 12.33 0.15
N LYS A 3 23.16 11.75 -0.70
CA LYS A 3 22.34 10.59 -0.33
C LYS A 3 23.27 9.38 -0.35
N GLY A 4 23.82 9.03 0.82
CA GLY A 4 24.71 7.88 0.97
C GLY A 4 24.13 6.63 0.32
N PHE A 5 24.97 5.93 -0.46
CA PHE A 5 24.63 4.65 -1.10
C PHE A 5 24.14 3.66 -0.03
N GLY A 6 22.85 3.31 -0.03
CA GLY A 6 22.32 2.22 0.82
C GLY A 6 20.92 2.42 1.40
N PHE A 7 20.36 3.63 1.44
CA PHE A 7 19.02 3.84 2.01
C PHE A 7 17.91 3.39 1.06
N ARG A 8 17.10 2.43 1.51
CA ARG A 8 15.86 2.00 0.84
C ARG A 8 14.66 2.48 1.64
N PHE A 9 13.57 2.76 0.95
CA PHE A 9 12.30 3.03 1.60
C PHE A 9 11.80 1.73 2.26
N HIS A 10 11.79 1.71 3.59
CA HIS A 10 11.35 0.56 4.39
C HIS A 10 10.65 1.04 5.67
N PRO A 11 9.56 1.82 5.55
CA PRO A 11 8.81 2.29 6.70
C PRO A 11 8.10 1.12 7.40
N THR A 12 7.89 1.26 8.70
CA THR A 12 6.96 0.43 9.47
C THR A 12 5.51 0.81 9.18
N ASP A 13 4.56 -0.07 9.50
CA ASP A 13 3.12 0.20 9.34
C ASP A 13 2.69 1.45 10.13
N GLU A 14 3.26 1.65 11.32
CA GLU A 14 3.03 2.84 12.12
C GLU A 14 3.52 4.10 11.40
N GLU A 15 4.73 4.07 10.84
CA GLU A 15 5.28 5.20 10.10
C GLU A 15 4.47 5.51 8.84
N LEU A 16 4.02 4.49 8.11
CA LEU A 16 3.13 4.64 6.96
C LEU A 16 1.84 5.39 7.34
N VAL A 17 1.20 4.99 8.44
CA VAL A 17 -0.03 5.62 8.89
C VAL A 17 0.21 7.05 9.38
N THR A 18 1.21 7.24 10.24
CA THR A 18 1.37 8.48 11.01
C THR A 18 2.11 9.58 10.24
N HIS A 19 3.09 9.23 9.42
CA HIS A 19 3.93 10.19 8.71
C HIS A 19 3.51 10.40 7.25
N TYR A 20 2.77 9.47 6.66
CA TYR A 20 2.37 9.57 5.26
C TYR A 20 0.85 9.69 5.11
N LEU A 21 0.07 8.69 5.57
CA LEU A 21 -1.38 8.71 5.39
C LEU A 21 -2.06 9.83 6.19
N SER A 22 -1.67 10.03 7.45
CA SER A 22 -2.23 11.09 8.29
C SER A 22 -1.91 12.47 7.73
N GLN A 23 -0.69 12.67 7.21
CA GLN A 23 -0.31 13.93 6.57
C GLN A 23 -1.13 14.17 5.31
N LYS A 24 -1.29 13.15 4.45
CA LYS A 24 -2.11 13.25 3.23
C LYS A 24 -3.60 13.50 3.51
N ALA A 25 -4.12 12.96 4.61
CA ALA A 25 -5.51 13.17 5.01
C ALA A 25 -5.76 14.59 5.54
N LEU A 26 -4.74 15.21 6.17
CA LEU A 26 -4.81 16.58 6.69
C LEU A 26 -4.51 17.63 5.63
N ASP A 27 -3.60 17.31 4.70
CA ASP A 27 -3.14 18.19 3.63
C ASP A 27 -3.22 17.46 2.29
N GLY A 28 -4.16 17.89 1.45
CA GLY A 28 -4.37 17.33 0.12
C GLY A 28 -3.21 17.56 -0.84
N ASP A 29 -2.38 18.59 -0.59
CA ASP A 29 -1.20 18.92 -1.40
C ASP A 29 0.07 18.20 -0.89
N PHE A 30 -0.03 17.47 0.24
CA PHE A 30 1.08 16.65 0.73
C PHE A 30 1.53 15.65 -0.34
N SER A 31 2.82 15.64 -0.62
CA SER A 31 3.45 14.68 -1.53
C SER A 31 4.71 14.11 -0.90
N ALA A 32 4.86 12.80 -0.96
CA ALA A 32 6.05 12.10 -0.50
C ALA A 32 6.82 11.56 -1.72
N GLN A 33 8.10 11.92 -1.86
CA GLN A 33 8.92 11.48 -2.99
C GLN A 33 8.96 9.94 -3.15
N ALA A 34 8.78 9.20 -2.05
CA ALA A 34 8.79 7.75 -2.02
C ALA A 34 7.43 7.09 -2.34
N ILE A 35 6.31 7.83 -2.32
CA ILE A 35 4.96 7.29 -2.50
C ILE A 35 4.29 8.00 -3.68
N GLY A 36 4.02 7.25 -4.76
CA GLY A 36 3.27 7.74 -5.91
C GLY A 36 1.76 7.63 -5.70
N GLU A 37 0.99 8.50 -6.34
CA GLU A 37 -0.47 8.48 -6.32
C GLU A 37 -1.02 7.75 -7.55
N VAL A 38 -1.96 6.82 -7.32
CA VAL A 38 -2.61 6.06 -8.38
C VAL A 38 -4.05 5.73 -8.00
N ASP A 39 -4.96 5.90 -8.96
CA ASP A 39 -6.33 5.39 -8.82
C ASP A 39 -6.35 3.89 -9.10
N LEU A 40 -6.32 3.10 -8.04
CA LEU A 40 -6.33 1.63 -8.11
C LEU A 40 -7.60 1.06 -8.75
N ASN A 41 -8.69 1.82 -8.90
CA ASN A 41 -9.90 1.34 -9.57
C ASN A 41 -9.80 1.42 -11.10
N ARG A 42 -8.78 2.11 -11.63
CA ARG A 42 -8.61 2.39 -13.06
C ARG A 42 -7.30 1.84 -13.64
N VAL A 43 -6.49 1.21 -12.80
CA VAL A 43 -5.16 0.77 -13.19
C VAL A 43 -5.08 -0.72 -12.94
N GLU A 44 -4.67 -1.42 -13.98
CA GLU A 44 -4.48 -2.85 -13.87
C GLU A 44 -3.20 -3.14 -13.06
N PRO A 45 -3.16 -4.30 -12.39
CA PRO A 45 -2.13 -4.65 -11.42
C PRO A 45 -0.73 -4.65 -12.04
N TRP A 46 -0.61 -5.17 -13.27
CA TRP A 46 0.63 -5.21 -14.03
C TRP A 46 1.09 -3.81 -14.51
N ASP A 47 0.17 -2.84 -14.61
CA ASP A 47 0.51 -1.46 -14.97
C ASP A 47 1.10 -0.68 -13.79
N LEU A 48 0.91 -1.16 -12.55
CA LEU A 48 1.50 -0.54 -11.35
C LEU A 48 3.03 -0.67 -11.33
N LEU A 49 3.59 -1.74 -11.93
CA LEU A 49 5.03 -1.93 -12.02
C LEU A 49 5.73 -0.83 -12.81
N GLY A 50 5.07 -0.28 -13.83
CA GLY A 50 5.60 0.83 -14.62
C GLY A 50 5.47 2.19 -13.94
N LYS A 51 4.64 2.29 -12.89
CA LYS A 51 4.32 3.53 -12.18
C LYS A 51 5.02 3.66 -10.82
N ALA A 52 5.59 2.58 -10.30
CA ALA A 52 6.32 2.59 -9.03
C ALA A 52 7.64 3.40 -9.16
N THR A 53 7.79 4.43 -8.33
CA THR A 53 8.97 5.31 -8.33
C THR A 53 10.20 4.68 -7.67
N PHE A 54 10.02 3.65 -6.82
CA PHE A 54 11.11 2.91 -6.17
C PHE A 54 10.78 1.43 -5.97
N GLY A 55 11.72 0.54 -6.31
CA GLY A 55 11.69 -0.89 -5.96
C GLY A 55 11.04 -1.79 -7.01
N LYS A 56 11.86 -2.53 -7.76
CA LYS A 56 11.42 -3.60 -8.65
C LYS A 56 11.56 -4.93 -7.88
N ASN A 57 10.52 -5.38 -7.19
CA ASN A 57 10.49 -6.70 -6.56
C ASN A 57 9.16 -7.44 -6.81
N GLU A 58 9.28 -8.77 -6.92
CA GLU A 58 8.31 -9.79 -7.34
C GLU A 58 6.96 -9.74 -6.62
N TRP A 59 5.87 -9.73 -7.40
CA TRP A 59 4.48 -9.79 -6.92
C TRP A 59 3.75 -11.02 -7.51
N ASP A 60 4.41 -12.18 -7.52
CA ASP A 60 3.81 -13.40 -8.05
C ASP A 60 3.72 -14.47 -6.94
N THR A 61 2.63 -14.46 -6.16
CA THR A 61 2.26 -15.62 -5.34
C THR A 61 0.74 -15.76 -5.23
N LYS A 62 0.17 -16.61 -6.11
CA LYS A 62 -1.22 -17.11 -6.07
C LYS A 62 -1.44 -18.04 -4.86
N TYR A 63 -2.48 -17.81 -4.05
CA TYR A 63 -2.92 -18.76 -3.00
C TYR A 63 -4.46 -18.74 -2.78
N PRO A 64 -5.02 -19.79 -2.14
CA PRO A 64 -6.30 -20.37 -2.53
C PRO A 64 -7.54 -19.66 -1.98
N THR A 65 -8.59 -19.79 -2.79
CA THR A 65 -9.86 -19.10 -2.77
C THR A 65 -10.72 -19.40 -1.53
N GLY A 66 -11.01 -18.37 -0.74
CA GLY A 66 -12.07 -18.35 0.28
C GLY A 66 -12.98 -17.15 0.05
N LEU A 67 -14.30 -17.36 0.15
CA LEU A 67 -15.33 -16.33 -0.09
C LEU A 67 -15.20 -15.15 0.89
N ARG A 68 -15.02 -13.91 0.36
CA ARG A 68 -15.80 -12.68 0.66
C ARG A 68 -15.10 -11.40 0.13
N THR A 69 -15.94 -10.38 -0.10
CA THR A 69 -15.75 -9.01 -0.64
C THR A 69 -14.83 -8.88 -1.87
N ILE A 70 -15.47 -8.65 -3.02
CA ILE A 70 -14.87 -8.52 -4.36
C ILE A 70 -14.80 -7.02 -4.69
N ARG A 71 -13.59 -6.47 -4.88
CA ARG A 71 -13.39 -5.14 -5.50
C ARG A 71 -12.86 -5.35 -6.92
N ALA A 72 -13.66 -5.03 -7.93
CA ALA A 72 -13.35 -5.31 -9.34
C ALA A 72 -12.70 -4.10 -10.06
N THR A 73 -11.63 -4.35 -10.81
CA THR A 73 -11.23 -3.59 -12.01
C THR A 73 -11.87 -4.23 -13.24
N ASP A 74 -11.71 -3.65 -14.44
CA ASP A 74 -12.31 -4.19 -15.68
C ASP A 74 -11.80 -5.61 -16.01
N ALA A 75 -10.58 -5.98 -15.58
CA ALA A 75 -10.00 -7.30 -15.86
C ALA A 75 -9.71 -8.18 -14.63
N CYS A 76 -9.75 -7.67 -13.39
CA CYS A 76 -9.35 -8.41 -12.18
C CYS A 76 -10.17 -8.05 -10.93
N CYS A 77 -10.11 -8.88 -9.89
CA CYS A 77 -10.86 -8.71 -8.65
C CYS A 77 -9.96 -8.89 -7.42
N TRP A 78 -9.84 -7.88 -6.58
CA TRP A 78 -9.24 -8.01 -5.26
C TRP A 78 -10.21 -8.71 -4.29
N LYS A 79 -9.70 -9.64 -3.49
CA LYS A 79 -10.41 -10.43 -2.48
C LYS A 79 -9.73 -10.28 -1.13
N ALA A 80 -10.52 -10.18 -0.07
CA ALA A 80 -9.99 -10.26 1.28
C ALA A 80 -9.45 -11.67 1.56
N THR A 81 -8.22 -11.78 2.04
CA THR A 81 -7.52 -13.07 2.25
C THR A 81 -7.21 -13.38 3.70
N GLY A 82 -7.44 -12.45 4.63
CA GLY A 82 -7.09 -12.65 6.03
C GLY A 82 -7.87 -11.76 6.99
N LYS A 83 -7.50 -11.85 8.27
CA LYS A 83 -7.95 -10.92 9.30
C LYS A 83 -7.15 -9.63 9.16
N ASP A 84 -7.85 -8.51 9.09
CA ASP A 84 -7.21 -7.19 9.07
C ASP A 84 -6.33 -6.98 10.29
N LYS A 85 -5.20 -6.30 10.08
CA LYS A 85 -4.18 -6.06 11.09
C LYS A 85 -4.37 -4.68 11.69
N GLU A 86 -4.57 -4.61 13.00
CA GLU A 86 -4.62 -3.36 13.74
C GLU A 86 -3.22 -2.76 13.87
N ILE A 87 -3.09 -1.46 13.59
CA ILE A 87 -1.84 -0.70 13.71
C ILE A 87 -1.96 0.23 14.90
N TYR A 88 -1.07 0.05 15.87
CA TYR A 88 -1.03 0.85 17.09
C TYR A 88 0.21 1.73 17.11
N ARG A 89 0.04 2.98 17.57
CA ARG A 89 1.13 3.80 18.10
C ARG A 89 1.03 3.75 19.63
N GLU A 90 2.04 3.19 20.28
CA GLU A 90 2.01 2.88 21.71
C GLU A 90 0.80 2.01 22.11
N LYS A 91 -0.29 2.63 22.58
CA LYS A 91 -1.54 1.97 22.97
C LYS A 91 -2.77 2.53 22.25
N ILE A 92 -2.55 3.40 21.27
CA ILE A 92 -3.61 4.07 20.52
C ILE A 92 -3.70 3.42 19.15
N LEU A 93 -4.90 2.95 18.79
CA LEU A 93 -5.18 2.46 17.45
C LEU A 93 -5.09 3.65 16.48
N VAL A 94 -4.17 3.58 15.53
CA VAL A 94 -3.95 4.64 14.53
C VAL A 94 -4.38 4.24 13.14
N GLY A 95 -4.48 2.94 12.85
CA GLY A 95 -4.89 2.46 11.54
C GLY A 95 -5.21 0.97 11.49
N VAL A 96 -5.65 0.52 10.32
CA VAL A 96 -5.93 -0.89 10.03
C VAL A 96 -5.37 -1.22 8.64
N GLU A 97 -4.54 -2.25 8.55
CA GLU A 97 -4.08 -2.80 7.28
C GLU A 97 -5.02 -3.92 6.83
N LEU A 98 -5.69 -3.70 5.69
CA LEU A 98 -6.59 -4.68 5.09
C LEU A 98 -5.79 -5.77 4.39
N GLN A 99 -6.05 -7.04 4.72
CA GLN A 99 -5.40 -8.18 4.09
C GLN A 99 -6.13 -8.55 2.81
N ASN A 100 -5.72 -7.96 1.68
CA ASN A 100 -6.30 -8.22 0.36
C ASN A 100 -5.27 -8.87 -0.60
N SER A 101 -5.74 -9.81 -1.42
CA SER A 101 -5.01 -10.35 -2.58
C SER A 101 -5.80 -10.09 -3.85
N MET A 102 -5.12 -10.15 -4.97
CA MET A 102 -5.75 -10.35 -6.27
C MET A 102 -6.09 -11.81 -6.55
#